data_AF-A0A972RJ88-F1
#
_entry.id   AF-A0A972RJ88-F1
#
_cell.length_a   1.000
_cell.length_b   1.000
_cell.length_c   1.000
_cell.angle_alpha   90.00
_cell.angle_beta   90.00
_cell.angle_gamma   90.00
#
_symmetry.space_group_name_H-M   'P 1'
#
loop_
_entity.id
_entity.type
_entity.pdbx_description
1 polymer ?
#
loop_
_entity_poly.entity_id
_entity_poly.type
_entity_poly.pdbx_seq_one_letter_code
_entity_poly.pdbx_strand_id
1 'polypeptide(L)'
;MSTSEFKLPEGIVLQRGDLADGGYAYIVTDKNLGQLGRILLQGMGDGKTHLSVEIFGDEHDPMISKRKEILEPIGKKIMSLLREKVSEEMGDNTQFVTIPSVSSEKMETVQLKTDVCEQCAMPSSLLIFAPEAKTATSFENYAAKLRQKYTSDKVPTWIIGAVAKEGPPEGPSCYVLKVWPEKGEIEAMKPDEINPLIAVLGRTHCSERE
;
A
#
# COMPACT_ATOMS: atom_id res chain seq x y z
N MET A 1 -32.75 -16.05 20.23
CA MET A 1 -32.91 -14.92 19.28
C MET A 1 -31.95 -15.16 18.12
N SER A 2 -32.37 -14.92 16.88
CA SER A 2 -31.57 -15.23 15.69
C SER A 2 -30.36 -14.29 15.64
N THR A 3 -29.17 -14.80 15.97
CA THR A 3 -27.90 -14.11 15.72
C THR A 3 -27.75 -13.97 14.22
N SER A 4 -28.03 -12.78 13.70
CA SER A 4 -27.81 -12.48 12.28
C SER A 4 -26.31 -12.63 12.03
N GLU A 5 -25.93 -13.65 11.25
CA GLU A 5 -24.55 -13.91 10.86
C GLU A 5 -24.02 -12.68 10.11
N PHE A 6 -23.08 -11.96 10.73
CA PHE A 6 -22.49 -10.80 10.11
C PHE A 6 -21.63 -11.24 8.93
N LYS A 7 -22.01 -10.79 7.73
CA LYS A 7 -21.24 -11.01 6.51
C LYS A 7 -20.48 -9.74 6.16
N LEU A 8 -19.23 -9.92 5.77
CA LEU A 8 -18.42 -8.83 5.25
C LEU A 8 -19.07 -8.27 3.97
N PRO A 9 -18.94 -6.96 3.71
CA PRO A 9 -19.39 -6.38 2.45
C PRO A 9 -18.73 -7.08 1.25
N GLU A 10 -19.43 -7.12 0.12
CA GLU A 10 -18.93 -7.77 -1.08
C GLU A 10 -17.61 -7.13 -1.55
N GLY A 11 -16.60 -7.96 -1.83
CA GLY A 11 -15.28 -7.50 -2.25
C GLY A 11 -14.32 -7.18 -1.10
N ILE A 12 -14.76 -7.30 0.15
CA ILE A 12 -13.89 -7.18 1.33
C ILE A 12 -13.38 -8.56 1.75
N VAL A 13 -12.07 -8.65 1.97
CA VAL A 13 -11.37 -9.84 2.47
C VAL A 13 -10.68 -9.50 3.78
N LEU A 14 -10.78 -10.40 4.76
CA LEU A 14 -10.00 -10.35 5.99
C LEU A 14 -8.96 -11.47 6.00
N GLN A 15 -7.71 -11.10 6.31
CA GLN A 15 -6.63 -12.05 6.51
C GLN A 15 -6.05 -11.89 7.92
N ARG A 16 -6.08 -12.98 8.70
CA ARG A 16 -5.48 -13.01 10.04
C ARG A 16 -3.97 -13.24 9.96
N GLY A 17 -3.22 -12.50 10.75
CA GLY A 17 -1.83 -12.74 11.09
C GLY A 17 -1.62 -12.69 12.61
N ASP A 18 -0.56 -13.34 13.08
CA ASP A 18 -0.18 -13.33 14.49
C ASP A 18 0.81 -12.20 14.75
N LEU A 19 0.63 -11.48 15.86
CA LEU A 19 1.57 -10.48 16.34
C LEU A 19 2.62 -11.11 17.26
N ALA A 20 3.83 -10.57 17.27
CA ALA A 20 4.95 -11.11 18.04
C ALA A 20 4.73 -11.08 19.57
N ASP A 21 3.80 -10.25 20.04
CA ASP A 21 3.41 -10.09 21.45
C ASP A 21 2.23 -10.99 21.85
N GLY A 22 1.79 -11.91 20.98
CA GLY A 22 0.67 -12.81 21.23
C GLY A 22 -0.70 -12.22 20.90
N GLY A 23 -0.74 -11.04 20.27
CA GLY A 23 -1.96 -10.49 19.67
C GLY A 23 -2.26 -11.03 18.27
N TYR A 24 -3.36 -10.58 17.70
CA TYR A 24 -3.78 -10.87 16.31
C TYR A 24 -3.91 -9.57 15.53
N ALA A 25 -3.55 -9.62 14.26
CA ALA A 25 -3.84 -8.58 13.28
C ALA A 25 -4.73 -9.15 12.17
N TYR A 26 -5.76 -8.41 11.79
CA TYR A 26 -6.62 -8.76 10.67
C TYR A 26 -6.47 -7.69 9.59
N ILE A 27 -5.75 -8.02 8.52
CA ILE A 27 -5.60 -7.14 7.36
C ILE A 27 -6.92 -7.13 6.59
N VAL A 28 -7.42 -5.93 6.30
CA VAL A 28 -8.67 -5.74 5.56
C VAL A 28 -8.36 -5.19 4.18
N THR A 29 -8.78 -5.92 3.14
CA THR A 29 -8.50 -5.59 1.73
C THR A 29 -9.81 -5.46 0.98
N ASP A 30 -9.93 -4.42 0.16
CA ASP A 30 -11.00 -4.22 -0.81
C ASP A 30 -10.54 -4.59 -2.22
N LYS A 31 -11.43 -5.23 -3.00
CA LYS A 31 -11.15 -5.67 -4.37
C LYS A 31 -10.70 -4.55 -5.32
N ASN A 32 -11.12 -3.30 -5.08
CA ASN A 32 -10.84 -2.16 -5.95
C ASN A 32 -9.76 -1.23 -5.35
N LEU A 33 -9.79 -1.00 -4.04
CA LEU A 33 -8.91 -0.06 -3.34
C LEU A 33 -7.66 -0.70 -2.74
N GLY A 34 -7.56 -2.03 -2.75
CA GLY A 34 -6.47 -2.73 -2.10
C GLY A 34 -6.57 -2.69 -0.59
N GLN A 35 -5.43 -2.62 0.10
CA GLN A 35 -5.40 -2.63 1.55
C GLN A 35 -6.13 -1.40 2.09
N LEU A 36 -7.19 -1.62 2.87
CA LEU A 36 -7.93 -0.57 3.55
C LEU A 36 -7.28 -0.21 4.89
N GLY A 37 -6.65 -1.20 5.53
CA GLY A 37 -6.15 -1.08 6.88
C GLY A 37 -6.07 -2.42 7.59
N ARG A 38 -6.08 -2.39 8.91
CA ARG A 38 -6.09 -3.60 9.75
C ARG A 38 -6.82 -3.40 11.05
N ILE A 39 -7.30 -4.49 11.63
CA ILE A 39 -7.90 -4.53 12.96
C ILE A 39 -6.93 -5.28 13.86
N LEU A 40 -6.47 -4.67 14.95
CA LEU A 40 -5.59 -5.33 15.92
C LEU A 40 -6.39 -5.80 17.13
N LEU A 41 -5.99 -6.94 17.67
CA LEU A 41 -6.50 -7.54 18.90
C LEU A 41 -5.30 -7.91 19.78
N GLN A 42 -5.08 -7.18 20.87
CA GLN A 42 -3.91 -7.40 21.73
C GLN A 42 -4.34 -7.62 23.18
N GLY A 43 -3.79 -8.64 23.82
CA GLY A 43 -3.91 -8.80 25.27
C GLY A 43 -3.06 -7.75 25.97
N MET A 44 -3.65 -7.02 26.90
CA MET A 44 -2.95 -6.12 27.80
C MET A 44 -2.58 -6.90 29.07
N GLY A 45 -1.40 -6.62 29.62
CA GLY A 45 -0.91 -7.28 30.85
C GLY A 45 -1.77 -7.05 32.10
N ASP A 46 -2.81 -6.21 32.02
CA ASP A 46 -3.82 -5.97 33.06
C ASP A 46 -5.06 -6.87 32.92
N GLY A 47 -5.02 -7.87 32.03
CA GLY A 47 -6.13 -8.79 31.77
C GLY A 47 -7.20 -8.23 30.84
N LYS A 48 -6.99 -7.05 30.23
CA LYS A 48 -7.89 -6.48 29.23
C LYS A 48 -7.46 -6.85 27.81
N THR A 49 -8.36 -6.71 26.85
CA THR A 49 -8.05 -6.81 25.43
C THR A 49 -8.18 -5.43 24.79
N HIS A 50 -7.10 -4.98 24.17
CA HIS A 50 -7.07 -3.80 23.32
C HIS A 50 -7.50 -4.19 21.91
N LEU A 51 -8.46 -3.45 21.35
CA LEU A 51 -8.86 -3.58 19.95
C LEU A 51 -8.73 -2.22 19.28
N SER A 52 -7.96 -2.16 18.19
CA SER A 52 -7.81 -0.97 17.35
C SER A 52 -8.21 -1.24 15.91
N VAL A 53 -8.65 -0.19 15.21
CA VAL A 53 -8.91 -0.21 13.77
C VAL A 53 -8.00 0.85 13.16
N GLU A 54 -7.09 0.41 12.30
CA GLU A 54 -6.03 1.22 11.75
C GLU A 54 -6.28 1.37 10.25
N ILE A 55 -6.29 2.60 9.75
CA ILE A 55 -6.49 2.88 8.32
C ILE A 55 -5.12 2.80 7.62
N PHE A 56 -5.09 2.18 6.45
CA PHE A 56 -3.89 2.14 5.61
C PHE A 56 -3.68 3.49 4.89
N GLY A 57 -2.44 3.97 4.91
CA GLY A 57 -2.05 5.28 4.38
C GLY A 57 -1.81 6.32 5.48
N ASP A 58 -1.22 7.46 5.11
CA ASP A 58 -0.96 8.59 6.00
C ASP A 58 -1.86 9.79 5.66
N GLU A 59 -1.71 10.89 6.40
CA GLU A 59 -2.53 12.11 6.25
C GLU A 59 -2.44 12.77 4.86
N HIS A 60 -1.41 12.44 4.07
CA HIS A 60 -1.22 12.91 2.70
C HIS A 60 -1.75 11.93 1.64
N ASP A 61 -2.27 10.77 2.04
CA ASP A 61 -2.84 9.79 1.12
C ASP A 61 -4.23 10.27 0.62
N PRO A 62 -4.40 10.56 -0.70
CA PRO A 62 -5.65 11.07 -1.24
C PRO A 62 -6.82 10.08 -1.14
N MET A 63 -6.52 8.80 -0.89
CA MET A 63 -7.51 7.74 -0.70
C MET A 63 -7.80 7.46 0.77
N ILE A 64 -7.11 8.10 1.73
CA ILE A 64 -7.34 7.87 3.17
C ILE A 64 -8.80 8.08 3.54
N SER A 65 -9.47 9.10 2.99
CA SER A 65 -10.89 9.36 3.23
C SER A 65 -11.78 8.22 2.72
N LYS A 66 -11.49 7.69 1.52
CA LYS A 66 -12.25 6.57 0.94
C LYS A 66 -12.03 5.27 1.70
N ARG A 67 -10.78 4.98 2.09
CA ARG A 67 -10.47 3.80 2.92
C ARG A 67 -11.14 3.89 4.27
N LYS A 68 -11.12 5.06 4.90
CA LYS A 68 -11.78 5.35 6.16
C LYS A 68 -13.30 5.16 6.06
N GLU A 69 -13.93 5.68 5.01
CA GLU A 69 -15.38 5.56 4.78
C GLU A 69 -15.85 4.09 4.71
N ILE A 70 -15.02 3.19 4.16
CA ILE A 70 -15.34 1.76 4.05
C ILE A 70 -14.96 1.01 5.33
N LEU A 71 -13.76 1.24 5.86
CA LEU A 71 -13.22 0.43 6.96
C LEU A 71 -13.81 0.79 8.32
N GLU A 72 -14.13 2.07 8.57
CA GLU A 72 -14.73 2.47 9.85
C GLU A 72 -16.03 1.73 10.19
N PRO A 73 -17.06 1.65 9.31
CA PRO A 73 -18.30 0.98 9.64
C PRO A 73 -18.10 -0.53 9.86
N ILE A 74 -17.19 -1.15 9.09
CA ILE A 74 -16.83 -2.58 9.26
C ILE A 74 -16.19 -2.78 10.63
N GLY A 75 -15.20 -1.95 10.97
CA GLY A 75 -14.55 -1.96 12.28
C GLY A 75 -15.56 -1.77 13.41
N LYS A 76 -16.43 -0.75 13.33
CA LYS A 76 -17.50 -0.48 14.31
C LYS A 76 -18.43 -1.67 14.50
N LYS A 77 -18.81 -2.34 13.41
CA LYS A 77 -19.71 -3.50 13.49
C LYS A 77 -19.03 -4.72 14.11
N ILE A 78 -17.79 -5.03 13.71
CA ILE A 78 -16.98 -6.11 14.30
C ILE A 78 -16.77 -5.85 15.79
N MET A 79 -16.42 -4.61 16.18
CA MET A 79 -16.27 -4.21 17.59
C MET A 79 -17.56 -4.45 18.40
N SER A 80 -18.71 -4.07 17.85
CA SER A 80 -20.00 -4.28 18.51
C SER A 80 -20.32 -5.76 18.72
N LEU A 81 -20.05 -6.60 17.73
CA LEU A 81 -20.35 -8.04 17.79
C LEU A 81 -19.41 -8.77 18.76
N LEU A 82 -18.13 -8.40 18.77
CA LEU A 82 -17.17 -8.92 19.75
C LEU A 82 -17.56 -8.53 21.17
N ARG A 83 -18.02 -7.29 21.39
CA ARG A 83 -18.52 -6.86 22.71
C ARG A 83 -19.70 -7.71 23.16
N GLU A 84 -20.73 -7.86 22.32
CA GLU A 84 -21.91 -8.67 22.64
C GLU A 84 -21.50 -10.10 23.04
N LYS A 85 -20.61 -10.71 22.26
CA LYS A 85 -20.12 -12.08 22.52
C LYS A 85 -19.27 -12.21 23.78
N VAL A 86 -18.38 -11.25 24.06
CA VAL A 86 -17.49 -11.30 25.22
C VAL A 86 -18.22 -10.93 26.52
N SER A 87 -19.14 -9.95 26.46
CA SER A 87 -19.98 -9.58 27.61
C SER A 87 -20.95 -10.72 28.01
N GLU A 88 -21.40 -11.54 27.05
CA GLU A 88 -22.18 -12.76 27.32
C GLU A 88 -21.36 -13.82 28.09
N GLU A 89 -20.02 -13.86 27.93
CA GLU A 89 -19.16 -14.92 28.48
C GLU A 89 -18.31 -14.54 29.70
N MET A 90 -17.90 -13.26 29.87
CA MET A 90 -16.88 -12.90 30.88
C MET A 90 -17.10 -11.60 31.70
N GLY A 91 -18.23 -10.91 31.57
CA GLY A 91 -18.50 -9.66 32.33
C GLY A 91 -17.70 -8.44 31.83
N ASP A 92 -18.21 -7.25 32.11
CA ASP A 92 -17.87 -5.99 31.42
C ASP A 92 -16.53 -5.36 31.87
N ASN A 93 -15.39 -5.98 31.53
CA ASN A 93 -14.04 -5.48 31.83
C ASN A 93 -13.26 -5.00 30.58
N THR A 94 -13.91 -4.83 29.43
CA THR A 94 -13.22 -4.47 28.17
C THR A 94 -13.17 -2.95 27.96
N GLN A 95 -11.97 -2.36 27.99
CA GLN A 95 -11.74 -0.98 27.56
C GLN A 95 -11.22 -0.95 26.13
N PHE A 96 -11.94 -0.24 25.26
CA PHE A 96 -11.63 -0.10 23.85
C PHE A 96 -11.06 1.29 23.60
N VAL A 97 -9.95 1.37 22.87
CA VAL A 97 -9.32 2.65 22.51
C VAL A 97 -9.11 2.66 21.01
N THR A 98 -9.71 3.63 20.33
CA THR A 98 -9.42 3.89 18.91
C THR A 98 -8.11 4.67 18.83
N ILE A 99 -7.02 3.98 18.49
CA ILE A 99 -5.75 4.63 18.20
C ILE A 99 -5.69 4.90 16.69
N PRO A 100 -5.54 6.16 16.23
CA PRO A 100 -5.10 6.42 14.87
C PRO A 100 -3.67 5.91 14.75
N SER A 101 -3.52 4.73 14.18
CA SER A 101 -2.22 4.08 14.02
C SER A 101 -1.77 4.20 12.58
N VAL A 102 -0.62 4.84 12.43
CA VAL A 102 0.17 4.82 11.20
C VAL A 102 0.86 3.46 11.22
N SER A 103 0.31 2.47 10.50
CA SER A 103 0.84 1.11 10.46
C SER A 103 2.30 1.13 10.02
N SER A 104 3.23 0.91 10.97
CA SER A 104 4.64 0.68 10.70
C SER A 104 4.90 -0.81 10.40
N GLU A 105 4.10 -1.42 9.52
CA GLU A 105 4.48 -2.73 9.00
C GLU A 105 5.81 -2.58 8.27
N LYS A 106 6.75 -3.48 8.60
CA LYS A 106 8.14 -3.53 8.11
C LYS A 106 8.22 -2.86 6.75
N MET A 107 8.87 -1.69 6.71
CA MET A 107 9.06 -0.94 5.47
C MET A 107 9.69 -1.88 4.47
N GLU A 108 8.88 -2.38 3.55
CA GLU A 108 9.39 -3.06 2.37
C GLU A 108 10.37 -2.08 1.73
N THR A 109 11.64 -2.48 1.67
CA THR A 109 12.74 -1.64 1.22
C THR A 109 12.62 -1.50 -0.28
N VAL A 110 11.94 -0.45 -0.70
CA VAL A 110 11.85 -0.07 -2.10
C VAL A 110 13.19 0.54 -2.50
N GLN A 111 13.84 -0.02 -3.52
CA GLN A 111 15.06 0.59 -4.07
C GLN A 111 14.67 1.73 -5.02
N LEU A 112 15.43 2.82 -4.93
CA LEU A 112 15.20 4.03 -5.71
C LEU A 112 16.47 4.32 -6.50
N LYS A 113 16.35 4.51 -7.81
CA LYS A 113 17.46 4.95 -8.67
C LYS A 113 17.09 6.26 -9.33
N THR A 114 17.87 7.29 -9.03
CA THR A 114 17.77 8.58 -9.72
C THR A 114 18.83 8.62 -10.81
N ASP A 115 18.40 8.87 -12.03
CA ASP A 115 19.31 9.18 -13.14
C ASP A 115 19.45 10.70 -13.26
N VAL A 116 20.64 11.15 -13.65
CA VAL A 116 21.00 12.57 -13.73
C VAL A 116 21.37 12.96 -15.15
N CYS A 117 21.08 14.20 -15.52
CA CYS A 117 21.49 14.78 -16.79
C CYS A 117 23.01 14.98 -16.82
N GLU A 118 23.67 14.50 -17.86
CA GLU A 118 25.14 14.62 -18.01
C GLU A 118 25.61 16.07 -18.21
N GLN A 119 24.75 16.96 -18.68
CA GLN A 119 25.12 18.36 -18.97
C GLN A 119 25.04 19.28 -17.75
N CYS A 120 24.03 19.10 -16.90
CA CYS A 120 23.76 20.00 -15.77
C CYS A 120 23.77 19.31 -14.39
N ALA A 121 23.98 17.99 -14.36
CA ALA A 121 24.00 17.15 -13.15
C ALA A 121 22.69 17.17 -12.33
N MET A 122 21.60 17.72 -12.86
CA MET A 122 20.28 17.70 -12.22
C MET A 122 19.58 16.36 -12.47
N PRO A 123 18.71 15.90 -11.55
CA PRO A 123 17.88 14.72 -11.77
C PRO A 123 17.06 14.81 -13.06
N SER A 124 17.09 13.76 -13.88
CA SER A 124 16.30 13.65 -15.13
C SER A 124 15.19 12.61 -15.05
N SER A 125 15.32 11.60 -14.18
CA SER A 125 14.28 10.59 -13.95
C SER A 125 14.46 9.87 -12.62
N LEU A 126 13.38 9.26 -12.12
CA LEU A 126 13.37 8.40 -10.95
C LEU A 126 12.78 7.03 -11.28
N LEU A 127 13.48 5.97 -10.88
CA LEU A 127 13.01 4.59 -10.96
C LEU A 127 12.78 4.04 -9.56
N ILE A 128 11.63 3.38 -9.40
CA ILE A 128 11.18 2.78 -8.15
C ILE A 128 11.10 1.27 -8.37
N PHE A 129 11.96 0.49 -7.73
CA PHE A 129 11.98 -0.97 -7.88
C PHE A 129 11.14 -1.62 -6.79
N ALA A 130 10.03 -2.23 -7.22
CA ALA A 130 9.02 -2.87 -6.40
C ALA A 130 8.84 -4.34 -6.83
N PRO A 131 9.80 -5.23 -6.50
CA PRO A 131 9.85 -6.59 -7.06
C PRO A 131 8.63 -7.47 -6.73
N GLU A 132 7.82 -7.07 -5.75
CA GLU A 132 6.58 -7.76 -5.38
C GLU A 132 5.34 -7.25 -6.15
N ALA A 133 5.44 -6.13 -6.88
CA ALA A 133 4.33 -5.55 -7.61
C ALA A 133 3.97 -6.38 -8.87
N LYS A 134 2.80 -7.01 -8.86
CA LYS A 134 2.30 -7.89 -9.95
C LYS A 134 0.95 -7.44 -10.52
N THR A 135 0.21 -6.62 -9.79
CA THR A 135 -1.18 -6.24 -10.08
C THR A 135 -1.36 -4.74 -9.98
N ALA A 136 -2.39 -4.20 -10.65
CA ALA A 136 -2.74 -2.78 -10.55
C ALA A 136 -2.81 -2.28 -9.11
N THR A 137 -3.47 -3.04 -8.23
CA THR A 137 -3.55 -2.73 -6.80
C THR A 137 -2.19 -2.63 -6.14
N SER A 138 -1.28 -3.58 -6.38
CA SER A 138 0.07 -3.52 -5.80
C SER A 138 0.85 -2.30 -6.30
N PHE A 139 0.74 -1.96 -7.59
CA PHE A 139 1.35 -0.76 -8.16
C PHE A 139 0.80 0.53 -7.55
N GLU A 140 -0.52 0.63 -7.35
CA GLU A 140 -1.13 1.78 -6.66
C GLU A 140 -0.62 1.95 -5.24
N ASN A 141 -0.42 0.85 -4.50
CA ASN A 141 0.09 0.92 -3.14
C ASN A 141 1.50 1.54 -3.10
N TYR A 142 2.40 1.14 -4.00
CA TYR A 142 3.72 1.78 -4.10
C TYR A 142 3.64 3.22 -4.61
N ALA A 143 2.76 3.49 -5.58
CA ALA A 143 2.56 4.82 -6.13
C ALA A 143 2.02 5.80 -5.08
N ALA A 144 1.13 5.35 -4.20
CA ALA A 144 0.65 6.14 -3.06
C ALA A 144 1.78 6.35 -2.04
N LYS A 145 2.47 5.27 -1.64
CA LYS A 145 3.56 5.31 -0.66
C LYS A 145 4.70 6.26 -1.03
N LEU A 146 5.02 6.40 -2.31
CA LEU A 146 6.14 7.21 -2.80
C LEU A 146 5.72 8.51 -3.49
N ARG A 147 4.43 8.87 -3.42
CA ARG A 147 3.87 10.04 -4.10
C ARG A 147 4.56 11.33 -3.74
N GLN A 148 4.75 11.60 -2.46
CA GLN A 148 5.42 12.83 -2.01
C GLN A 148 6.82 12.95 -2.63
N LYS A 149 7.57 11.85 -2.69
CA LYS A 149 8.91 11.83 -3.26
C LYS A 149 8.89 12.20 -4.74
N TYR A 150 8.15 11.45 -5.56
CA TYR A 150 8.22 11.66 -7.01
C TYR A 150 7.52 12.93 -7.49
N THR A 151 6.53 13.44 -6.74
CA THR A 151 5.89 14.74 -7.04
C THR A 151 6.78 15.93 -6.66
N SER A 152 7.56 15.81 -5.59
CA SER A 152 8.53 16.83 -5.17
C SER A 152 9.74 16.90 -6.09
N ASP A 153 10.26 15.75 -6.52
CA ASP A 153 11.43 15.68 -7.40
C ASP A 153 11.13 16.23 -8.81
N LYS A 154 9.84 16.29 -9.21
CA LYS A 154 9.34 16.82 -10.50
C LYS A 154 10.02 16.22 -11.73
N VAL A 155 10.51 15.00 -11.62
CA VAL A 155 11.10 14.24 -12.73
C VAL A 155 10.18 13.10 -13.15
N PRO A 156 10.13 12.75 -14.44
CA PRO A 156 9.41 11.56 -14.90
C PRO A 156 9.80 10.33 -14.06
N THR A 157 8.79 9.58 -13.63
CA THR A 157 8.96 8.50 -12.66
C THR A 157 8.25 7.22 -13.07
N TRP A 158 8.95 6.09 -12.92
CA TRP A 158 8.44 4.75 -13.19
C TRP A 158 8.54 3.84 -11.97
N ILE A 159 7.56 2.98 -11.80
CA ILE A 159 7.60 1.82 -10.91
C ILE A 159 7.90 0.59 -11.75
N ILE A 160 8.94 -0.17 -11.39
CA ILE A 160 9.35 -1.42 -12.03
C ILE A 160 8.99 -2.55 -11.06
N GLY A 161 8.03 -3.36 -11.47
CA GLY A 161 7.46 -4.45 -10.71
C GLY A 161 8.16 -5.79 -10.89
N ALA A 162 7.44 -6.85 -10.54
CA ALA A 162 7.85 -8.23 -10.70
C ALA A 162 8.06 -8.61 -12.18
N VAL A 163 8.78 -9.71 -12.39
CA VAL A 163 8.95 -10.35 -13.69
C VAL A 163 7.59 -10.80 -14.23
N ALA A 164 7.23 -10.31 -15.43
CA ALA A 164 6.01 -10.65 -16.14
C ALA A 164 6.17 -11.94 -16.95
N LYS A 165 7.33 -12.14 -17.60
CA LYS A 165 7.73 -13.37 -18.30
C LYS A 165 9.24 -13.58 -18.19
N GLU A 166 9.64 -14.80 -17.83
CA GLU A 166 11.03 -15.25 -17.96
C GLU A 166 11.40 -15.37 -19.46
N GLY A 167 12.62 -14.98 -19.84
CA GLY A 167 13.03 -15.02 -21.25
C GLY A 167 14.55 -14.96 -21.49
N PRO A 168 15.10 -15.78 -22.41
CA PRO A 168 16.45 -15.60 -22.98
C PRO A 168 16.41 -14.87 -24.34
N PRO A 169 17.52 -14.30 -24.87
CA PRO A 169 18.76 -13.83 -24.23
C PRO A 169 18.74 -12.33 -23.86
N GLU A 170 17.64 -11.60 -24.15
CA GLU A 170 17.48 -10.14 -23.98
C GLU A 170 17.01 -9.73 -22.56
N GLY A 171 16.97 -10.68 -21.63
CA GLY A 171 16.53 -10.47 -20.25
C GLY A 171 15.01 -10.63 -20.04
N PRO A 172 14.57 -10.81 -18.77
CA PRO A 172 13.16 -10.95 -18.44
C PRO A 172 12.41 -9.63 -18.63
N SER A 173 11.15 -9.74 -19.07
CA SER A 173 10.24 -8.58 -19.06
C SER A 173 9.69 -8.37 -17.64
N CYS A 174 9.59 -7.12 -17.21
CA CYS A 174 8.99 -6.73 -15.93
C CYS A 174 7.72 -5.92 -16.17
N TYR A 175 6.78 -5.95 -15.22
CA TYR A 175 5.68 -5.00 -15.22
C TYR A 175 6.21 -3.59 -14.93
N VAL A 176 5.77 -2.59 -15.67
CA VAL A 176 6.21 -1.21 -15.50
C VAL A 176 5.02 -0.27 -15.57
N LEU A 177 5.00 0.71 -14.67
CA LEU A 177 4.00 1.77 -14.63
C LEU A 177 4.69 3.13 -14.60
N LYS A 178 4.39 4.00 -15.56
CA LYS A 178 4.70 5.42 -15.44
C LYS A 178 3.71 6.06 -14.47
N VAL A 179 4.21 6.69 -13.41
CA VAL A 179 3.38 7.31 -12.35
C VAL A 179 3.40 8.83 -12.34
N TRP A 180 4.36 9.46 -13.04
CA TRP A 180 4.53 10.90 -13.12
C TRP A 180 5.22 11.33 -14.43
N PRO A 181 4.92 12.51 -15.03
CA PRO A 181 3.91 13.49 -14.64
C PRO A 181 2.47 13.05 -14.92
N GLU A 182 2.29 12.28 -15.97
CA GLU A 182 1.03 11.64 -16.33
C GLU A 182 1.15 10.15 -16.09
N LYS A 183 0.12 9.59 -15.45
CA LYS A 183 0.05 8.18 -15.15
C LYS A 183 -0.34 7.41 -16.42
N GLY A 184 0.45 6.40 -16.76
CA GLY A 184 0.21 5.51 -17.89
C GLY A 184 -0.54 4.22 -17.50
N GLU A 185 -0.53 3.25 -18.41
CA GLU A 185 -0.98 1.88 -18.14
C GLU A 185 0.18 1.00 -17.63
N ILE A 186 -0.16 -0.18 -17.11
CA ILE A 186 0.84 -1.18 -16.71
C ILE A 186 1.18 -2.00 -17.95
N GLU A 187 2.46 -1.95 -18.33
CA GLU A 187 2.98 -2.65 -19.51
C GLU A 187 4.06 -3.65 -19.11
N ALA A 188 4.22 -4.72 -19.88
CA ALA A 188 5.34 -5.63 -19.73
C ALA A 188 6.48 -5.15 -20.65
N MET A 189 7.58 -4.68 -20.07
CA MET A 189 8.73 -4.14 -20.80
C MET A 189 10.03 -4.83 -20.39
N LYS A 190 10.95 -4.99 -21.34
CA LYS A 190 12.32 -5.46 -21.12
C LYS A 190 13.24 -4.30 -20.73
N PRO A 191 14.39 -4.57 -20.08
CA PRO A 191 15.41 -3.56 -19.81
C PRO A 191 15.83 -2.76 -21.04
N ASP A 192 15.96 -3.40 -22.19
CA ASP A 192 16.36 -2.76 -23.45
C ASP A 192 15.27 -1.86 -24.07
N GLU A 193 14.04 -1.94 -23.58
CA GLU A 193 12.95 -1.02 -23.95
C GLU A 193 12.87 0.16 -22.96
N ILE A 194 13.18 -0.08 -21.69
CA ILE A 194 13.13 0.94 -20.62
C ILE A 194 14.37 1.85 -20.64
N ASN A 195 15.57 1.28 -20.80
CA ASN A 195 16.82 2.02 -20.75
C ASN A 195 16.91 3.14 -21.81
N PRO A 196 16.47 2.93 -23.08
CA PRO A 196 16.41 4.00 -24.06
C PRO A 196 15.46 5.14 -23.67
N LEU A 197 14.32 4.84 -23.06
CA LEU A 197 13.38 5.86 -22.57
C LEU A 197 14.06 6.75 -21.53
N ILE A 198 14.76 6.15 -20.57
CA ILE A 198 15.52 6.87 -19.55
C ILE A 198 16.64 7.71 -20.17
N ALA A 199 17.38 7.14 -21.12
CA ALA A 199 18.49 7.83 -21.78
C ALA A 199 18.03 9.05 -22.59
N VAL A 200 16.85 9.01 -23.20
CA VAL A 200 16.26 10.18 -23.90
C VAL A 200 16.02 11.32 -22.91
N LEU A 201 15.46 11.05 -21.73
CA LEU A 201 15.17 12.08 -20.72
C LEU A 201 16.44 12.77 -20.23
N GLY A 202 17.53 12.03 -20.05
CA GLY A 202 18.83 12.61 -19.70
C GLY A 202 19.35 13.59 -20.78
N ARG A 203 19.11 13.27 -22.07
CA ARG A 203 19.55 14.07 -23.21
C ARG A 203 18.66 15.28 -23.49
N THR A 204 17.35 15.17 -23.31
CA THR A 204 16.39 16.27 -23.59
C THR A 204 16.13 17.17 -22.39
N HIS A 205 16.59 16.79 -21.19
CA HIS A 205 16.35 17.53 -19.94
C HIS A 205 16.66 19.04 -20.02
N CYS A 206 17.81 19.43 -20.60
CA CYS A 206 18.18 20.84 -20.70
C CYS A 206 17.33 21.61 -21.73
N SER A 207 16.97 20.97 -22.84
CA SER A 207 16.19 21.58 -23.92
C SER A 207 14.71 21.76 -23.57
N GLU A 208 14.16 20.91 -22.70
CA GLU A 208 12.77 21.01 -22.22
C GLU A 208 12.61 21.97 -21.02
N ARG A 209 13.72 22.54 -20.52
CA ARG A 209 13.74 23.52 -19.42
C ARG A 209 13.84 24.98 -19.87
N GLU A 210 14.13 25.22 -21.15
CA GLU A 210 14.15 26.56 -21.77
C GLU A 210 12.72 27.04 -22.11
#